data_AF-A0A6N7VTZ9-F1
#
_entry.id   AF-A0A6N7VTZ9-F1
#
_cell.length_a   1.000
_cell.length_b   1.000
_cell.length_c   1.000
_cell.angle_alpha   90.00
_cell.angle_beta   90.00
_cell.angle_gamma   90.00
#
_symmetry.space_group_name_H-M   'P 1'
#
loop_
_entity.id
_entity.type
_entity.pdbx_description
1 polymer ?
#
loop_
_entity_poly.entity_id
_entity_poly.type
_entity_poly.pdbx_seq_one_letter_code
_entity_poly.pdbx_strand_id
1 'polypeptide(L)' 'MLDTNVMLPWLLDDVPEQTKAVDHLFATSTEMVVPDVALIEVVFVLERVMMISRPTIVAAIRSLIGLANVRMDRRL' A
#
# COMPACT_ATOMS: atom_id res chain seq x y z
N MET A 1 -10.26 1.07 6.00
CA MET A 1 -9.61 -0.14 5.47
C MET A 1 -8.98 0.25 4.15
N LEU A 2 -7.71 -0.08 3.95
CA LEU A 2 -6.97 0.22 2.73
C LEU A 2 -7.08 -0.95 1.76
N ASP A 3 -7.36 -0.66 0.50
CA ASP A 3 -7.44 -1.65 -0.57
C ASP A 3 -6.26 -1.51 -1.53
N THR A 4 -6.15 -2.46 -2.46
CA THR A 4 -5.11 -2.48 -3.49
C THR A 4 -5.17 -1.25 -4.39
N ASN A 5 -6.36 -0.76 -4.71
CA ASN A 5 -6.58 0.37 -5.62
C ASN A 5 -6.15 1.71 -5.02
N VAL A 6 -6.13 1.83 -3.69
CA VAL A 6 -5.61 3.00 -2.96
C VAL A 6 -4.09 2.86 -2.79
N MET A 7 -3.60 1.66 -2.47
CA MET A 7 -2.17 1.45 -2.19
C MET A 7 -1.30 1.52 -3.45
N LEU A 8 -1.73 0.95 -4.58
CA LEU A 8 -0.89 0.89 -5.79
C LEU A 8 -0.52 2.28 -6.32
N PRO A 9 -1.47 3.21 -6.56
CA PRO A 9 -1.13 4.52 -7.09
C PRO A 9 -0.25 5.32 -6.14
N TRP A 10 -0.47 5.17 -4.83
CA TRP A 10 0.36 5.81 -3.82
C TRP A 10 1.79 5.24 -3.77
N LEU A 11 1.95 3.92 -3.88
CA LEU A 11 3.27 3.28 -3.90
C LEU A 11 4.06 3.58 -5.18
N LEU A 12 3.36 3.80 -6.30
CA LEU A 12 3.94 4.05 -7.61
C LEU A 12 4.13 5.53 -7.91
N ASP A 13 3.42 6.40 -7.20
CA ASP A 13 3.31 7.84 -7.45
C ASP A 13 2.98 8.16 -8.93
N ASP A 14 2.10 7.36 -9.54
CA ASP A 14 1.79 7.42 -10.97
C ASP A 14 0.56 8.30 -11.28
N VAL A 15 -0.31 8.52 -10.29
CA VAL A 15 -1.49 9.40 -10.39
C VAL A 15 -1.45 10.46 -9.29
N PRO A 16 -0.89 11.67 -9.55
CA PRO A 16 -0.63 12.68 -8.52
C PRO A 16 -1.84 13.10 -7.68
N GLU A 17 -3.03 13.12 -8.27
CA GLU A 17 -4.27 13.45 -7.56
C GLU A 17 -4.65 12.36 -6.55
N GLN A 18 -4.45 11.08 -6.93
CA GLN A 18 -4.71 9.97 -6.04
C GLN A 18 -3.64 9.90 -4.96
N THR A 19 -2.35 10.06 -5.28
CA THR A 19 -1.27 10.10 -4.27
C THR A 19 -1.59 11.13 -3.18
N LYS A 20 -1.96 12.36 -3.57
CA LYS A 20 -2.34 13.42 -2.62
C LYS A 20 -3.55 13.07 -1.76
N ALA A 21 -4.56 12.40 -2.36
CA ALA A 21 -5.73 11.97 -1.61
C ALA A 21 -5.37 10.90 -0.57
N VAL A 22 -4.49 9.97 -0.92
CA VAL A 22 -3.98 8.95 0.01
C VAL A 22 -3.10 9.55 1.09
N ASP A 23 -2.22 10.51 0.76
CA ASP A 23 -1.43 11.25 1.75
C ASP A 23 -2.32 11.99 2.76
N HIS A 24 -3.39 12.63 2.27
CA HIS A 24 -4.37 13.28 3.14
C HIS A 24 -5.10 12.27 4.03
N LEU A 25 -5.48 11.11 3.48
CA LEU A 25 -6.08 10.02 4.24
C LEU A 25 -5.12 9.53 5.35
N PHE A 26 -3.84 9.38 5.03
CA PHE A 26 -2.79 8.98 5.97
C PHE A 26 -2.57 10.03 7.06
N ALA A 27 -2.65 11.32 6.73
CA ALA A 27 -2.48 12.40 7.69
C ALA A 27 -3.67 12.57 8.65
N THR A 28 -4.89 12.25 8.20
CA THR A 28 -6.13 12.53 8.96
C THR A 28 -6.71 11.32 9.68
N SER A 29 -6.35 10.11 9.28
CA SER A 29 -6.87 8.88 9.89
C SER A 29 -6.12 8.54 11.18
N THR A 30 -6.86 8.26 12.26
CA THR A 30 -6.29 7.78 13.53
C THR A 30 -5.74 6.35 13.41
N GLU A 31 -6.42 5.51 12.63
CA GLU A 31 -6.01 4.14 12.34
C GLU A 31 -6.49 3.73 10.94
N MET A 32 -5.63 3.02 10.23
CA MET A 32 -5.94 2.40 8.95
C MET A 32 -5.55 0.94 9.00
N VAL A 33 -6.42 0.12 8.45
CA VAL A 33 -6.25 -1.34 8.47
C VAL A 33 -5.99 -1.82 7.05
N VAL A 34 -4.89 -2.52 6.84
CA VAL A 34 -4.52 -3.20 5.59
C VAL A 34 -4.83 -4.68 5.74
N PRO A 35 -5.80 -5.23 5.00
CA PRO A 35 -6.07 -6.66 4.96
C PRO A 35 -4.93 -7.43 4.30
N ASP A 36 -4.66 -8.66 4.77
CA ASP A 36 -3.69 -9.55 4.12
C ASP A 36 -3.99 -9.76 2.63
N VAL A 37 -5.27 -9.91 2.27
CA VAL A 37 -5.70 -10.06 0.87
C VAL A 37 -5.23 -8.89 0.01
N ALA A 38 -5.43 -7.65 0.49
CA ALA A 38 -5.02 -6.46 -0.24
C ALA A 38 -3.49 -6.36 -0.35
N LEU A 39 -2.76 -6.76 0.70
CA LEU A 39 -1.30 -6.81 0.67
C LEU A 39 -0.78 -7.84 -0.35
N ILE A 40 -1.40 -9.02 -0.38
CA ILE A 40 -1.08 -10.09 -1.35
C ILE A 40 -1.34 -9.62 -2.77
N GLU A 41 -2.48 -8.95 -3.01
CA GLU A 41 -2.82 -8.38 -4.32
C GLU A 41 -1.81 -7.32 -4.76
N VAL A 42 -1.42 -6.38 -3.88
CA VAL A 42 -0.37 -5.39 -4.19
C VAL A 42 0.93 -6.09 -4.59
N VAL A 43 1.40 -7.06 -3.80
CA VAL A 43 2.63 -7.80 -4.10
C VAL A 43 2.51 -8.53 -5.43
N PHE A 44 1.37 -9.19 -5.69
CA PHE A 44 1.10 -9.88 -6.94
C PHE A 44 1.14 -8.94 -8.14
N VAL A 45 0.48 -7.78 -8.07
CA VAL A 45 0.46 -6.81 -9.17
C VAL A 45 1.86 -6.25 -9.43
N LEU A 46 2.57 -5.81 -8.38
CA LEU A 46 3.92 -5.27 -8.53
C LEU A 46 4.89 -6.32 -9.12
N GLU A 47 4.83 -7.57 -8.66
CA GLU A 47 5.74 -8.64 -9.11
C GLU A 47 5.38 -9.20 -10.49
N ARG A 48 4.09 -9.51 -10.73
CA ARG A 48 3.65 -10.31 -11.87
C ARG A 48 3.11 -9.49 -13.04
N VAL A 49 2.51 -8.34 -12.76
CA VAL A 49 1.94 -7.46 -13.79
C VAL A 49 2.97 -6.41 -14.19
N MET A 50 3.61 -5.78 -13.20
CA MET A 50 4.56 -4.69 -13.44
C MET A 50 6.02 -5.14 -13.51
N MET A 51 6.32 -6.41 -13.22
CA MET A 51 7.66 -6.99 -13.28
C MET A 51 8.70 -6.26 -12.40
N ILE A 52 8.23 -5.65 -11.29
CA ILE A 52 9.09 -4.97 -10.33
C ILE A 52 9.90 -6.00 -9.53
N SER A 53 11.17 -5.70 -9.26
CA SER A 53 12.04 -6.61 -8.53
C SER A 53 11.57 -6.83 -7.08
N ARG A 54 11.69 -8.06 -6.59
CA ARG A 54 11.36 -8.40 -5.19
C ARG A 54 12.03 -7.48 -4.15
N PRO A 55 13.33 -7.12 -4.26
CA PRO A 55 13.94 -6.15 -3.34
C PRO A 55 13.21 -4.80 -3.29
N THR A 56 12.81 -4.28 -4.45
CA THR A 56 12.05 -3.02 -4.55
C THR A 56 10.68 -3.16 -3.90
N ILE A 57 9.96 -4.26 -4.16
CA ILE A 57 8.66 -4.55 -3.54
C ILE A 57 8.79 -4.61 -2.02
N VAL A 58 9.81 -5.28 -1.49
CA VAL A 58 10.06 -5.36 -0.05
C VAL A 58 10.29 -3.97 0.56
N ALA A 59 11.06 -3.10 -0.11
CA ALA A 59 11.29 -1.74 0.37
C ALA A 59 10.00 -0.91 0.39
N ALA A 60 9.18 -1.03 -0.65
CA ALA A 60 7.88 -0.36 -0.76
C ALA A 60 6.92 -0.82 0.37
N ILE A 61 6.77 -2.13 0.56
CA ILE A 61 5.92 -2.69 1.62
C ILE A 61 6.43 -2.33 3.02
N ARG A 62 7.75 -2.29 3.25
CA ARG A 62 8.30 -1.83 4.52
C ARG A 62 7.96 -0.38 4.81
N SER A 63 7.92 0.47 3.80
CA SER A 63 7.53 1.88 3.94
C SER A 63 6.06 2.00 4.36
N LEU A 64 5.19 1.20 3.75
CA LEU A 64 3.77 1.11 4.13
C LEU A 64 3.57 0.61 5.57
N ILE A 65 4.27 -0.47 5.96
CA ILE A 65 4.19 -1.03 7.32
C ILE A 65 4.80 -0.08 8.36
N GLY A 66 5.74 0.77 7.96
CA GLY A 66 6.38 1.76 8.83
C GLY A 66 5.51 2.96 9.20
N LEU A 67 4.34 3.12 8.58
CA LEU A 67 3.42 4.20 8.90
C LEU A 67 2.77 3.98 10.28
N ALA A 68 2.88 4.99 11.15
CA ALA A 68 2.50 4.88 12.57
C ALA A 68 1.03 4.53 12.81
N ASN A 69 0.15 4.90 11.87
CA ASN A 69 -1.29 4.66 11.94
C ASN A 69 -1.76 3.50 11.05
N VAL A 70 -0.84 2.69 10.50
CA VAL A 70 -1.18 1.52 9.69
C VAL A 70 -1.07 0.23 10.52
N ARG A 71 -2.15 -0.55 10.54
CA ARG A 71 -2.22 -1.88 11.16
C ARG A 71 -2.52 -2.93 10.10
N MET A 72 -1.82 -4.06 10.18
CA MET A 72 -2.06 -5.22 9.31
C MET A 72 -3.13 -6.12 9.92
N ASP A 73 -4.16 -6.46 9.15
CA ASP A 73 -5.22 -7.39 9.56
C ASP A 73 -4.87 -8.81 9.15
N ARG A 74 -4.15 -9.49 10.05
CA ARG A 74 -3.56 -10.81 9.86
C ARG A 74 -4.56 -11.95 10.08
N ARG A 75 -5.57 -12.05 9.22
CA ARG A 75 -6.68 -13.02 9.37
C ARG A 75 -6.62 -14.20 8.42
N LEU A 76 -5.67 -14.21 7.48
CA LEU A 76 -5.38 -15.36 6.63
C LEU A 76 -4.40 -16.34 7.28
#